data_AF-A0A8T3D6F7-F1
#
_entry.id   AF-A0A8T3D6F7-F1
#
_cell.length_a   1.000
_cell.length_b   1.000
_cell.length_c   1.000
_cell.angle_alpha   90.00
_cell.angle_beta   90.00
_cell.angle_gamma   90.00
#
_symmetry.space_group_name_H-M   'P 1'
#
loop_
_entity.id
_entity.type
_entity.pdbx_description
1 polymer ?
#
loop_
_entity_poly.entity_id
_entity_poly.type
_entity_poly.pdbx_seq_one_letter_code
_entity_poly.pdbx_strand_id
1 'polypeptide(L)'
;MFPPPDEGQATAMSSVKSVFSRKAVVRMQLLKEVVGNNSYRINNKYDDNHTPLPVCDIIHRAQLFIGQEVSYDLLGNNCEHFVTLLRYGEGVSEQVSLSVSVSYVVSRS
;
A
#
# COMPACT_ATOMS: atom_id res chain seq x y z
N MET A 1 -50.45 32.76 23.99
CA MET A 1 -49.39 33.14 23.04
C MET A 1 -48.27 32.13 23.21
N PHE A 2 -48.10 31.21 22.24
CA PHE A 2 -47.12 30.12 22.30
C PHE A 2 -45.75 30.61 21.83
N PRO A 3 -44.62 30.19 22.44
CA PRO A 3 -43.32 30.32 21.78
C PRO A 3 -43.21 29.30 20.62
N PRO A 4 -42.45 29.61 19.55
CA PRO A 4 -42.34 28.73 18.39
C PRO A 4 -41.57 27.45 18.74
N PRO A 5 -41.85 26.32 18.07
CA PRO A 5 -40.93 25.20 18.07
C PRO A 5 -39.68 25.63 17.29
N ASP A 6 -38.61 25.94 18.01
CA ASP A 6 -37.29 26.13 17.44
C ASP A 6 -36.83 24.76 16.90
N GLU A 7 -37.09 24.54 15.61
CA GLU A 7 -36.57 23.42 14.82
C GLU A 7 -35.06 23.58 14.62
N GLY A 8 -34.31 23.52 15.71
CA GLY A 8 -32.88 23.31 15.69
C GLY A 8 -32.61 21.83 15.48
N GLN A 9 -32.59 21.39 14.21
CA GLN A 9 -32.15 20.04 13.84
C GLN A 9 -30.81 19.75 14.51
N ALA A 10 -30.83 18.88 15.52
CA ALA A 10 -29.64 18.37 16.15
C ALA A 10 -28.78 17.72 15.07
N THR A 11 -27.68 18.40 14.75
CA THR A 11 -26.60 17.97 13.87
C THR A 11 -26.32 16.50 14.15
N ALA A 12 -26.71 15.62 13.21
CA ALA A 12 -26.16 14.29 13.16
C ALA A 12 -24.67 14.47 12.84
N MET A 13 -23.85 14.48 13.90
CA MET A 13 -22.39 14.39 13.76
C MET A 13 -22.11 13.09 13.01
N SER A 14 -21.93 13.21 11.70
CA SER A 14 -21.35 12.16 10.89
C SER A 14 -20.01 11.83 11.52
N SER A 15 -19.95 10.71 12.22
CA SER A 15 -18.71 10.19 12.79
C SER A 15 -17.85 9.83 11.59
N VAL A 16 -17.02 10.77 11.16
CA VAL A 16 -15.88 10.47 10.31
C VAL A 16 -15.02 9.52 11.15
N LYS A 17 -15.17 8.23 10.91
CA LYS A 17 -14.23 7.25 11.44
C LYS A 17 -12.90 7.66 10.84
N SER A 18 -12.07 8.32 11.66
CA SER A 18 -10.71 8.64 11.32
C SER A 18 -10.03 7.33 10.94
N VAL A 19 -9.89 7.10 9.63
CA VAL A 19 -9.01 6.06 9.12
C VAL A 19 -7.62 6.57 9.47
N PHE A 20 -7.11 6.15 10.62
CA PHE A 20 -5.71 6.37 10.94
C PHE A 20 -4.90 5.66 9.87
N SER A 21 -4.41 6.42 8.88
CA SER A 21 -3.43 5.92 7.92
C SER A 21 -2.25 5.44 8.75
N ARG A 22 -2.03 4.12 8.78
CA ARG A 22 -0.83 3.58 9.39
C ARG A 22 0.33 3.96 8.47
N LYS A 23 1.54 4.11 9.01
CA LYS A 23 2.74 4.28 8.19
C LYS A 23 3.57 3.01 8.31
N ALA A 24 4.16 2.55 7.22
CA ALA A 24 5.12 1.45 7.23
C ALA A 24 6.44 1.90 6.64
N VAL A 25 7.54 1.29 7.10
CA VAL A 25 8.88 1.53 6.56
C VAL A 25 9.32 0.31 5.79
N VAL A 26 9.78 0.50 4.56
CA VAL A 26 10.39 -0.59 3.78
C VAL A 26 11.76 -0.93 4.36
N ARG A 27 11.99 -2.20 4.69
CA ARG A 27 13.23 -2.68 5.30
C ARG A 27 13.83 -3.82 4.49
N MET A 28 15.16 -3.87 4.47
CA MET A 28 15.93 -5.01 4.00
C MET A 28 16.42 -5.81 5.20
N GLN A 29 16.04 -7.08 5.28
CA GLN A 29 16.37 -7.98 6.39
C GLN A 29 16.63 -9.39 5.87
N LEU A 30 17.26 -10.23 6.69
CA LEU A 30 17.43 -11.64 6.35
C LEU A 30 16.07 -12.34 6.39
N LEU A 31 15.79 -13.20 5.39
CA LEU A 31 14.52 -13.92 5.33
C LEU A 31 14.24 -14.73 6.62
N LYS A 32 15.28 -15.31 7.22
CA LYS A 32 15.17 -16.03 8.51
C LYS A 32 14.65 -15.16 9.65
N GLU A 33 14.98 -13.87 9.65
CA GLU A 33 14.56 -12.92 10.68
C GLU A 33 13.11 -12.49 10.46
N VAL A 34 12.68 -12.38 9.20
CA VAL A 34 11.31 -12.01 8.83
C VAL A 34 10.34 -13.17 9.05
N VAL A 35 10.75 -14.39 8.69
CA VAL A 35 9.91 -15.60 8.79
C VAL A 35 9.86 -16.14 10.21
N GLY A 36 10.96 -16.03 10.97
CA GLY A 36 11.08 -16.65 12.29
C GLY A 36 10.84 -18.15 12.24
N ASN A 37 9.83 -18.63 12.98
CA ASN A 37 9.49 -20.06 13.07
C ASN A 37 8.33 -20.45 12.12
N ASN A 38 7.87 -19.54 11.27
CA ASN A 38 6.78 -19.81 10.35
C ASN A 38 7.27 -20.52 9.07
N SER A 39 6.35 -21.11 8.31
CA SER A 39 6.64 -21.59 6.96
C SER A 39 6.54 -20.45 5.95
N TYR A 40 7.29 -20.56 4.86
CA TYR A 40 7.21 -19.66 3.72
C TYR A 40 7.23 -20.45 2.42
N ARG A 41 6.75 -19.83 1.35
CA ARG A 41 6.84 -20.35 -0.02
C ARG A 41 7.12 -19.20 -0.97
N ILE A 42 7.77 -19.50 -2.09
CA ILE A 42 7.83 -18.56 -3.21
C ILE A 42 6.46 -18.54 -3.86
N ASN A 43 5.88 -17.35 -4.07
CA ASN A 43 4.57 -17.17 -4.66
C ASN A 43 4.61 -16.04 -5.69
N ASN A 44 5.09 -16.34 -6.90
CA ASN A 44 5.03 -15.40 -8.02
C ASN A 44 3.64 -15.45 -8.66
N LYS A 45 2.64 -14.94 -7.92
CA LYS A 45 1.19 -15.12 -8.18
C LYS A 45 0.73 -14.83 -9.61
N TYR A 46 1.44 -13.95 -10.34
CA TYR A 46 1.01 -13.43 -11.63
C TYR A 46 1.95 -13.77 -12.79
N ASP A 47 2.98 -14.62 -12.60
CA ASP A 47 3.93 -14.98 -13.66
C ASP A 47 3.26 -15.63 -14.88
N ASP A 48 2.12 -16.31 -14.69
CA ASP A 48 1.35 -16.94 -15.77
C ASP A 48 0.72 -15.91 -16.72
N ASN A 49 0.44 -14.69 -16.23
CA ASN A 49 -0.33 -13.67 -16.94
C ASN A 49 0.45 -12.35 -17.14
N HIS A 50 1.56 -12.16 -16.43
CA HIS A 50 2.39 -10.96 -16.46
C HIS A 50 3.86 -11.36 -16.54
N THR A 51 4.58 -10.81 -17.53
CA THR A 51 6.02 -11.04 -17.64
C THR A 51 6.75 -10.29 -16.54
N PRO A 52 7.56 -10.95 -15.69
CA PRO A 52 8.35 -10.26 -14.69
C PRO A 52 9.46 -9.44 -15.34
N LEU A 53 9.83 -8.35 -14.68
CA LEU A 53 10.99 -7.54 -15.04
C LEU A 53 12.29 -8.35 -14.88
N PRO A 54 13.39 -7.94 -15.54
CA PRO A 54 14.71 -8.52 -15.28
C PRO A 54 15.05 -8.48 -13.78
N VAL A 55 15.62 -9.57 -13.26
CA VAL A 55 15.91 -9.72 -11.82
C VAL A 55 16.74 -8.54 -11.27
N CYS A 56 17.73 -8.08 -12.04
CA CYS A 56 18.54 -6.92 -11.67
C CYS A 56 17.70 -5.65 -11.47
N ASP A 57 16.70 -5.44 -12.32
CA ASP A 57 15.83 -4.27 -12.23
C ASP A 57 14.85 -4.37 -11.05
N ILE A 58 14.37 -5.58 -10.74
CA ILE A 58 13.52 -5.82 -9.55
C ILE A 58 14.30 -5.49 -8.29
N ILE A 59 15.54 -5.99 -8.18
CA ILE A 59 16.42 -5.72 -7.03
C ILE A 59 16.74 -4.23 -6.93
N HIS A 60 17.10 -3.59 -8.05
CA HIS A 60 17.42 -2.16 -8.08
C HIS A 60 16.22 -1.32 -7.63
N ARG A 61 15.02 -1.58 -8.15
CA ARG A 61 13.79 -0.91 -7.73
C ARG A 61 13.54 -1.09 -6.24
N ALA A 62 13.63 -2.32 -5.71
CA ALA A 62 13.40 -2.60 -4.30
C ALA A 62 14.35 -1.81 -3.38
N GLN A 63 15.63 -1.70 -3.79
CA GLN A 63 16.63 -0.93 -3.06
C GLN A 63 16.29 0.55 -2.94
N LEU A 64 15.69 1.15 -3.96
CA LEU A 64 15.30 2.57 -3.94
C LEU A 64 14.27 2.89 -2.85
N PHE A 65 13.44 1.92 -2.47
CA PHE A 65 12.40 2.12 -1.44
C PHE A 65 12.88 1.89 -0.02
N ILE A 66 14.06 1.29 0.19
CA ILE A 66 14.54 0.99 1.55
C ILE A 66 14.60 2.26 2.39
N GLY A 67 13.98 2.23 3.57
CA GLY A 67 13.92 3.36 4.50
C GLY A 67 12.81 4.37 4.22
N GLN A 68 12.07 4.25 3.10
CA GLN A 68 10.93 5.13 2.83
C GLN A 68 9.71 4.75 3.69
N GLU A 69 9.01 5.78 4.19
CA GLU A 69 7.69 5.63 4.78
C GLU A 69 6.63 5.56 3.68
N VAL A 70 5.83 4.48 3.68
CA VAL A 70 4.68 4.32 2.80
C VAL A 70 3.39 4.40 3.61
N SER A 71 2.43 5.18 3.10
CA SER A 71 1.08 5.29 3.66
C SER A 71 0.38 3.95 3.55
N TYR A 72 -0.02 3.41 4.70
CA TYR A 72 -0.43 2.03 4.86
C TYR A 72 -1.94 1.95 5.05
N ASP A 73 -2.64 1.70 3.95
CA ASP A 73 -4.00 1.16 4.02
C ASP A 73 -3.91 -0.34 4.35
N LEU A 74 -4.79 -0.74 5.26
CA LEU A 74 -4.76 -1.95 6.11
C LEU A 74 -4.16 -3.23 5.47
N LEU A 75 -3.43 -3.96 6.33
CA LEU A 75 -2.52 -5.08 6.04
C LEU A 75 -3.14 -6.07 5.04
N GLY A 76 -2.50 -6.18 3.87
CA GLY A 76 -2.88 -7.05 2.77
C GLY A 76 -2.70 -6.37 1.42
N ASN A 77 -3.38 -5.24 1.21
CA ASN A 77 -3.48 -4.60 -0.09
C ASN A 77 -2.19 -3.85 -0.49
N ASN A 78 -1.57 -3.12 0.45
CA ASN A 78 -0.35 -2.36 0.14
C ASN A 78 0.86 -3.28 -0.07
N CYS A 79 1.05 -4.31 0.75
CA CYS A 79 2.19 -5.21 0.60
C CYS A 79 2.14 -6.01 -0.70
N GLU A 80 0.97 -6.53 -1.09
CA GLU A 80 0.81 -7.20 -2.39
C GLU A 80 1.05 -6.21 -3.54
N HIS A 81 0.44 -5.03 -3.48
CA HIS A 81 0.61 -3.99 -4.49
C HIS A 81 2.06 -3.52 -4.63
N PHE A 82 2.77 -3.39 -3.51
CA PHE A 82 4.17 -3.00 -3.48
C PHE A 82 5.05 -4.05 -4.16
N VAL A 83 4.87 -5.34 -3.83
CA VAL A 83 5.68 -6.39 -4.45
C VAL A 83 5.31 -6.66 -5.92
N THR A 84 4.05 -6.43 -6.32
CA THR A 84 3.66 -6.50 -7.74
C THR A 84 4.23 -5.33 -8.54
N LEU A 85 4.19 -4.10 -8.01
CA LEU A 85 4.87 -2.94 -8.61
C LEU A 85 6.36 -3.21 -8.81
N LEU A 86 7.03 -3.81 -7.82
CA LEU A 86 8.45 -4.16 -7.93
C LEU A 86 8.72 -5.23 -8.99
N ARG A 87 7.90 -6.28 -9.05
CA ARG A 87 8.14 -7.45 -9.91
C ARG A 87 7.74 -7.24 -11.36
N TYR A 88 6.62 -6.58 -11.62
CA TYR A 88 6.03 -6.45 -12.96
C TYR A 88 6.10 -5.02 -13.51
N GLY A 89 6.44 -4.04 -12.67
CA GLY A 89 6.49 -2.62 -13.07
C GLY A 89 5.12 -1.94 -13.04
N GLU A 90 4.05 -2.70 -12.83
CA GLU A 90 2.68 -2.23 -12.65
C GLU A 90 2.13 -2.76 -11.33
N GLY A 91 1.60 -1.86 -10.50
CA GLY A 91 0.99 -2.23 -9.23
C GLY A 91 -0.37 -2.88 -9.45
N VAL A 92 -0.40 -4.19 -9.67
CA VAL A 92 -1.66 -4.95 -9.78
C VAL A 92 -2.13 -5.32 -8.37
N SER A 93 -3.33 -4.88 -8.00
CA SER A 93 -4.07 -5.34 -6.81
C SER A 93 -5.49 -5.68 -7.26
N GLU A 94 -5.91 -6.94 -7.10
CA GLU A 94 -7.26 -7.40 -7.52
C GLU A 94 -8.41 -6.81 -6.68
N GLN A 95 -8.12 -5.96 -5.69
CA GLN A 95 -9.14 -5.35 -4.82
C GLN A 95 -9.32 -3.84 -4.98
N VAL A 96 -8.56 -3.15 -5.85
CA VAL A 96 -8.70 -1.70 -6.05
C VAL A 96 -8.58 -1.32 -7.52
N SER A 97 -9.72 -1.16 -8.18
CA SER A 97 -9.88 -0.49 -9.47
C SER A 97 -9.82 1.04 -9.33
N LEU A 98 -8.85 1.58 -8.59
CA LEU A 98 -8.56 3.02 -8.54
C LEU A 98 -7.08 3.25 -8.76
N SER A 99 -6.77 3.53 -10.02
CA SER A 99 -5.50 4.03 -10.53
C SER A 99 -4.89 5.10 -9.61
N VAL A 100 -3.85 4.75 -8.86
CA VAL A 100 -2.93 5.73 -8.29
C VAL A 100 -1.66 5.70 -9.13
N SER A 101 -1.56 6.65 -10.05
CA SER A 101 -0.34 6.90 -10.82
C SER A 101 0.71 7.45 -9.86
N VAL A 102 1.66 6.62 -9.41
CA VAL A 102 2.82 7.09 -8.65
C VAL A 102 3.84 7.64 -9.66
N SER A 103 3.82 8.96 -9.86
CA SER A 103 4.83 9.67 -10.64
C SER A 103 6.08 9.89 -9.76
N TYR A 104 7.17 9.19 -10.04
CA TYR A 104 8.46 9.48 -9.41
C TYR A 104 9.07 10.73 -10.05
N VAL A 105 9.18 11.83 -9.30
CA VAL A 105 10.00 12.98 -9.67
C VAL A 105 11.44 12.69 -9.25
N VAL A 106 12.29 12.32 -10.21
CA VAL A 106 13.75 12.32 -10.02
C VAL A 106 14.24 13.76 -10.14
N SER A 107 14.59 14.38 -9.02
CA SER A 107 15.38 15.60 -9.00
C SER A 107 16.86 15.23 -9.02
N ARG A 108 17.54 15.51 -10.14
CA ARG A 108 19.01 15.48 -10.21
C ARG A 108 19.55 16.72 -9.47
N SER A 109 20.49 16.52 -8.55
CA SER A 109 21.43 17.55 -8.10
C SER A 109 22.56 17.73 -9.10
#